data_AF-A0A963C255-F1
#
_entry.id   AF-A0A963C255-F1
#
_cell.length_a   1.000
_cell.length_b   1.000
_cell.length_c   1.000
_cell.angle_alpha   90.00
_cell.angle_beta   90.00
_cell.angle_gamma   90.00
#
_symmetry.space_group_name_H-M   'P 1'
#
loop_
_entity.id
_entity.type
_entity.pdbx_description
1 polymer ?
#
loop_
_entity_poly.entity_id
_entity_poly.type
_entity_poly.pdbx_seq_one_letter_code
_entity_poly.pdbx_strand_id
1 'polypeptide(L)'
;FWGGFNTVVEATNTEAFCIGCHEMRDNVYEEYKQTIHYSNRTGVRAVCSDCHVPKEWGAKMLRKIQASRELYGKVTGTIDTREKFEAKRLHLAEREWKRMKANNSLECRNCHSLVSMDSEKQKQRARKQHELAMKGGDACIDCHKGIAHKKPQGMKEDDEE
;
A
#
# COMPACT_ATOMS: atom_id res chain seq x y z
N PHE A 1 25.87 -15.19 9.85
CA PHE A 1 25.66 -14.04 8.94
C PHE A 1 24.29 -14.05 8.26
N TRP A 2 23.92 -15.07 7.48
CA TRP A 2 22.62 -15.13 6.78
C TRP A 2 21.40 -15.05 7.70
N GLY A 3 21.40 -15.78 8.82
CA GLY A 3 20.31 -15.75 9.79
C GLY A 3 20.08 -14.36 10.39
N GLY A 4 21.14 -13.74 10.93
CA GLY A 4 21.06 -12.40 11.52
C GLY A 4 20.62 -11.32 10.52
N PHE A 5 21.11 -11.36 9.28
CA PHE A 5 20.67 -10.44 8.24
C PHE A 5 19.17 -10.56 7.95
N ASN A 6 18.67 -11.79 7.73
CA ASN A 6 17.25 -12.00 7.46
C ASN A 6 16.38 -11.61 8.66
N THR A 7 16.84 -11.83 9.89
CA THR A 7 16.14 -11.35 11.09
C THR A 7 15.94 -9.84 11.05
N VAL A 8 16.95 -9.05 10.66
CA VAL A 8 16.81 -7.60 10.53
C VAL A 8 15.87 -7.22 9.38
N VAL A 9 15.98 -7.90 8.24
CA VAL A 9 15.10 -7.69 7.08
C VAL A 9 13.63 -7.91 7.46
N GLU A 10 13.33 -8.96 8.23
CA GLU A 10 11.96 -9.25 8.67
C GLU A 10 11.50 -8.36 9.84
N ALA A 11 12.39 -8.01 10.78
CA ALA A 11 12.07 -7.04 11.82
C ALA A 11 11.65 -5.69 11.23
N THR A 12 12.31 -5.25 10.15
CA THR A 12 11.98 -4.03 9.42
C THR A 12 10.77 -4.16 8.48
N ASN A 13 10.09 -5.30 8.46
CA ASN A 13 8.78 -5.49 7.81
C ASN A 13 7.63 -5.47 8.83
N THR A 14 7.91 -5.37 10.13
CA THR A 14 6.85 -5.35 11.14
C THR A 14 6.11 -4.02 11.15
N GLU A 15 4.84 -4.06 11.50
CA GLU A 15 4.06 -2.82 11.70
C GLU A 15 4.70 -1.93 12.77
N ALA A 16 5.17 -2.51 13.87
CA ALA A 16 5.84 -1.79 14.95
C ALA A 16 7.05 -0.97 14.44
N PHE A 17 7.82 -1.53 13.50
CA PHE A 17 8.90 -0.80 12.86
C PHE A 17 8.37 0.33 11.97
N CYS A 18 7.37 0.05 11.12
CA CYS A 18 6.78 1.04 10.23
C CYS A 18 6.22 2.25 10.98
N ILE A 19 5.54 2.02 12.11
CA ILE A 19 4.96 3.08 12.96
C ILE A 19 5.94 3.59 14.03
N GLY A 20 7.20 3.15 14.01
CA GLY A 20 8.24 3.69 14.88
C GLY A 20 8.57 5.16 14.55
N CYS A 21 8.30 5.59 13.31
CA CYS A 21 8.37 6.98 12.90
C CYS A 21 7.03 7.69 13.10
N HIS A 22 7.06 8.88 13.71
CA HIS A 22 5.85 9.67 13.98
C HIS A 22 5.11 10.06 12.69
N GLU A 23 5.83 10.24 11.58
CA GLU A 23 5.24 10.56 10.28
C GLU A 23 4.28 9.47 9.79
N MET A 24 4.57 8.20 10.09
CA MET A 24 3.69 7.09 9.73
C MET A 24 2.62 6.87 10.80
N ARG A 25 3.01 6.90 12.08
CA ARG A 25 2.14 6.66 13.23
C ARG A 25 1.00 7.67 13.33
N ASP A 26 1.30 8.96 13.19
CA ASP A 26 0.34 10.02 13.46
C ASP A 26 -0.51 10.36 12.21
N ASN A 27 -0.15 9.82 11.04
CA ASN A 27 -0.85 10.03 9.78
C ASN A 27 -1.51 8.76 9.25
N VAL A 28 -0.78 7.99 8.43
CA VAL A 28 -1.34 6.88 7.64
C VAL A 28 -1.81 5.71 8.51
N TYR A 29 -1.19 5.49 9.67
CA TYR A 29 -1.62 4.46 10.61
C TYR A 29 -3.01 4.75 11.20
N GLU A 30 -3.26 6.00 11.59
CA GLU A 30 -4.57 6.43 12.10
C GLU A 30 -5.69 6.23 11.06
N GLU A 31 -5.38 6.42 9.78
CA GLU A 31 -6.31 6.18 8.67
C GLU A 31 -6.50 4.68 8.42
N TYR A 32 -5.42 3.91 8.45
CA TYR A 32 -5.45 2.45 8.26
C TYR A 32 -6.29 1.74 9.33
N LYS A 33 -6.26 2.19 10.59
CA LYS A 33 -7.08 1.65 11.68
C LYS A 33 -8.58 1.66 11.40
N GLN A 34 -9.04 2.54 10.50
CA GLN A 34 -10.45 2.69 10.15
C GLN A 34 -10.89 1.74 9.01
N THR A 35 -10.01 0.85 8.56
CA THR A 35 -10.23 0.04 7.36
C THR A 35 -10.46 -1.44 7.68
N ILE A 36 -11.03 -2.17 6.72
CA ILE A 36 -11.20 -3.63 6.82
C ILE A 36 -9.87 -4.39 6.88
N HIS A 37 -8.77 -3.75 6.46
CA HIS A 37 -7.45 -4.37 6.52
C HIS A 37 -6.85 -4.32 7.92
N TYR A 38 -7.37 -3.45 8.80
CA TYR A 38 -7.02 -3.42 10.23
C TYR A 38 -7.93 -4.32 11.06
N SER A 39 -9.25 -4.20 10.89
CA SER A 39 -10.24 -4.95 11.65
C SER A 39 -11.36 -5.45 10.74
N ASN A 40 -11.60 -6.76 10.76
CA ASN A 40 -12.63 -7.41 9.98
C ASN A 40 -13.16 -8.67 10.68
N ARG A 41 -14.25 -9.21 10.12
CA ARG A 41 -14.98 -10.35 10.68
C ARG A 41 -14.22 -11.69 10.68
N THR A 42 -13.13 -11.83 9.91
CA THR A 42 -12.40 -13.10 9.78
C THR A 42 -11.11 -13.15 10.59
N GLY A 43 -10.70 -12.02 11.19
CA GLY A 43 -9.47 -11.92 12.00
C GLY A 43 -8.17 -11.92 11.19
N VAL A 44 -8.23 -11.97 9.86
CA VAL A 44 -7.05 -11.91 8.98
C VAL A 44 -6.67 -10.45 8.80
N ARG A 45 -5.46 -10.06 9.20
CA ARG A 45 -5.01 -8.67 9.14
C ARG A 45 -3.81 -8.53 8.22
N ALA A 46 -3.93 -7.65 7.23
CA ALA A 46 -2.80 -7.22 6.42
C ALA A 46 -2.16 -6.01 7.09
N VAL A 47 -0.85 -6.05 7.33
CA VAL A 47 -0.09 -4.93 7.92
C VAL A 47 0.61 -4.10 6.85
N CYS A 48 1.34 -3.06 7.25
CA CYS A 48 1.99 -2.12 6.34
C CYS A 48 2.83 -2.82 5.25
N SER A 49 3.63 -3.81 5.63
CA SER A 49 4.52 -4.51 4.70
C SER A 49 3.80 -5.41 3.72
N ASP A 50 2.63 -5.96 4.06
CA ASP A 50 1.85 -6.80 3.14
C ASP A 50 1.44 -6.03 1.88
N CYS A 51 1.27 -4.71 1.99
CA CYS A 51 0.90 -3.82 0.89
C CYS A 51 2.07 -2.99 0.32
N HIS A 52 3.07 -2.63 1.13
CA HIS A 52 4.14 -1.72 0.72
C HIS A 52 5.50 -2.40 0.46
N VAL A 53 5.64 -3.67 0.79
CA VAL A 53 6.89 -4.44 0.63
C VAL A 53 6.60 -5.74 -0.14
N PRO A 54 7.22 -5.96 -1.32
CA PRO A 54 7.08 -7.21 -2.05
C PRO A 54 7.51 -8.43 -1.23
N LYS A 55 6.85 -9.58 -1.41
CA LYS A 55 7.22 -10.85 -0.75
C LYS A 55 8.48 -11.48 -1.34
N GLU A 56 8.60 -11.47 -2.67
CA GLU A 56 9.73 -12.03 -3.41
C GLU A 56 11.05 -11.35 -3.04
N TRP A 57 12.09 -12.15 -2.75
CA TRP A 57 13.35 -11.66 -2.18
C TRP A 57 13.96 -10.51 -3.00
N GLY A 58 14.04 -10.66 -4.33
CA GLY A 58 14.67 -9.66 -5.21
C GLY A 58 13.94 -8.31 -5.17
N ALA A 59 12.62 -8.36 -5.35
CA ALA A 59 11.77 -7.17 -5.30
C ALA A 59 11.73 -6.54 -3.90
N LYS A 60 11.70 -7.37 -2.84
CA LYS A 60 11.79 -6.94 -1.43
C LYS A 60 13.06 -6.13 -1.19
N MET A 61 14.21 -6.66 -1.59
CA MET A 61 15.50 -5.99 -1.39
C MET A 61 15.61 -4.70 -2.20
N LEU A 62 15.15 -4.70 -3.45
CA LEU A 62 15.08 -3.48 -4.26
C LEU A 62 14.22 -2.40 -3.57
N ARG A 63 13.04 -2.77 -3.06
CA ARG A 63 12.16 -1.84 -2.33
C ARG A 63 12.81 -1.30 -1.06
N LYS A 64 13.52 -2.15 -0.31
CA LYS A 64 14.27 -1.74 0.90
C LYS A 64 15.40 -0.76 0.57
N ILE A 65 16.11 -0.96 -0.54
CA ILE A 65 17.11 0.00 -1.03
C ILE A 65 16.43 1.33 -1.39
N GLN A 66 15.30 1.30 -2.11
CA GLN A 66 14.55 2.53 -2.43
C GLN A 66 14.02 3.23 -1.18
N ALA A 67 13.61 2.46 -0.16
CA ALA A 67 13.12 2.96 1.12
C ALA A 67 14.20 3.74 1.91
N SER A 68 15.48 3.54 1.63
CA SER A 68 16.55 4.34 2.26
C SER A 68 16.36 5.85 2.05
N ARG A 69 15.69 6.26 0.97
CA ARG A 69 15.32 7.67 0.72
C ARG A 69 14.32 8.22 1.74
N GLU A 70 13.51 7.36 2.35
CA GLU A 70 12.59 7.73 3.43
C GLU A 70 13.38 8.11 4.70
N LEU A 71 14.51 7.45 4.96
CA LEU A 71 15.42 7.84 6.05
C LEU A 71 16.07 9.21 5.80
N TYR A 72 16.48 9.49 4.56
CA TYR A 72 16.94 10.84 4.20
C TYR A 72 15.83 11.87 4.39
N GLY A 73 14.61 11.54 3.96
CA GLY A 73 13.43 12.39 4.15
C GLY A 73 13.10 12.64 5.63
N LYS A 74 13.35 11.65 6.50
CA LYS A 74 13.23 11.77 7.96
C LYS A 74 14.26 12.74 8.52
N VAL A 75 15.54 12.55 8.20
CA VAL A 75 16.64 13.41 8.69
C VAL A 75 16.48 14.86 8.22
N THR A 76 15.96 15.06 7.02
CA THR A 76 15.74 16.40 6.45
C THR A 76 14.37 17.00 6.75
N GLY A 77 13.50 16.32 7.50
CA GLY A 77 12.21 16.86 7.93
C GLY A 77 11.24 17.14 6.76
N THR A 78 11.25 16.27 5.74
CA THR A 78 10.47 16.48 4.51
C THR A 78 8.95 16.39 4.70
N ILE A 79 8.49 15.63 5.69
CA ILE A 79 7.08 15.38 6.06
C ILE A 79 6.92 15.22 7.59
N ASP A 80 7.78 15.86 8.37
CA ASP A 80 7.86 15.71 9.84
C ASP A 80 6.72 16.42 10.60
N THR A 81 5.86 17.17 9.92
CA THR A 81 4.62 17.73 10.47
C THR A 81 3.43 17.30 9.64
N ARG A 82 2.22 17.40 10.22
CA ARG A 82 0.97 17.09 9.51
C ARG A 82 0.82 17.95 8.25
N GLU A 83 1.13 19.23 8.36
CA GLU A 83 1.00 20.20 7.26
C GLU A 83 1.93 19.84 6.11
N LYS A 84 3.19 19.48 6.40
CA LYS A 84 4.14 19.03 5.37
C LYS A 84 3.74 17.70 4.76
N PHE A 85 3.22 16.76 5.56
CA PHE A 85 2.70 15.49 5.06
C PHE A 85 1.54 15.73 4.10
N GLU A 86 0.54 16.53 4.49
CA GLU A 86 -0.61 16.86 3.64
C GLU A 86 -0.19 17.58 2.36
N ALA A 87 0.72 18.56 2.45
CA ALA A 87 1.25 19.26 1.28
C ALA A 87 1.96 18.33 0.28
N LYS A 88 2.47 17.18 0.74
CA LYS A 88 3.11 16.16 -0.12
C LYS A 88 2.26 14.93 -0.37
N ARG A 89 1.04 14.84 0.18
CA ARG A 89 0.23 13.62 0.15
C ARG A 89 -0.02 13.14 -1.27
N LEU A 90 -0.39 14.03 -2.19
CA LEU A 90 -0.63 13.68 -3.59
C LEU A 90 0.62 13.07 -4.23
N HIS A 91 1.76 13.74 -4.12
CA HIS A 91 3.04 13.26 -4.65
C HIS A 91 3.41 11.88 -4.09
N LEU A 92 3.25 11.67 -2.79
CA LEU A 92 3.52 10.39 -2.14
C LEU A 92 2.57 9.30 -2.64
N ALA A 93 1.27 9.59 -2.72
CA ALA A 93 0.26 8.66 -3.18
C ALA A 93 0.47 8.26 -4.64
N GLU A 94 0.68 9.22 -5.55
CA GLU A 94 0.96 8.97 -6.97
C GLU A 94 2.19 8.08 -7.16
N ARG A 95 3.24 8.28 -6.36
CA ARG A 95 4.45 7.44 -6.41
C ARG A 95 4.14 6.00 -6.02
N GLU A 96 3.36 5.80 -4.97
CA GLU A 96 2.96 4.46 -4.51
C GLU A 96 2.01 3.80 -5.51
N TRP A 97 1.04 4.53 -6.07
CA TRP A 97 0.14 4.03 -7.10
C TRP A 97 0.88 3.65 -8.37
N LYS A 98 1.81 4.50 -8.83
CA LYS A 98 2.65 4.18 -10.00
C LYS A 98 3.45 2.90 -9.78
N ARG A 99 3.99 2.68 -8.57
CA ARG A 99 4.69 1.42 -8.24
C ARG A 99 3.73 0.23 -8.29
N MET A 100 2.60 0.33 -7.59
CA MET A 100 1.60 -0.74 -7.54
C MET A 100 0.99 -1.03 -8.92
N LYS A 101 0.94 -0.05 -9.82
CA LYS A 101 0.50 -0.27 -11.20
C LYS A 101 1.59 -0.99 -12.00
N ALA A 102 2.84 -0.52 -11.88
CA ALA A 102 3.98 -1.07 -12.61
C ALA A 102 4.27 -2.55 -12.29
N ASN A 103 3.91 -3.02 -11.10
CA ASN A 103 4.02 -4.45 -10.73
C ASN A 103 2.67 -5.21 -10.77
N ASN A 104 1.65 -4.66 -11.45
CA ASN A 104 0.31 -5.23 -11.55
C ASN A 104 -0.33 -5.57 -10.18
N SER A 105 -0.10 -4.71 -9.19
CA SER A 105 -0.63 -4.80 -7.83
C SER A 105 -0.31 -6.13 -7.17
N LEU A 106 0.94 -6.59 -7.35
CA LEU A 106 1.45 -7.86 -6.83
C LEU A 106 1.11 -8.05 -5.34
N GLU A 107 1.28 -6.99 -4.53
CA GLU A 107 1.00 -7.00 -3.11
C GLU A 107 -0.48 -7.28 -2.81
N CYS A 108 -1.40 -6.67 -3.56
CA CYS A 108 -2.83 -6.95 -3.45
C CYS A 108 -3.14 -8.40 -3.86
N ARG A 109 -2.53 -8.86 -4.95
CA ARG A 109 -2.76 -10.18 -5.53
C ARG A 109 -2.24 -11.34 -4.68
N ASN A 110 -1.32 -11.08 -3.75
CA ASN A 110 -0.89 -12.06 -2.76
C ASN A 110 -2.01 -12.54 -1.82
N CYS A 111 -3.09 -11.76 -1.70
CA CYS A 111 -4.24 -12.07 -0.85
C CYS A 111 -5.56 -12.06 -1.65
N HIS A 112 -5.66 -11.23 -2.69
CA HIS A 112 -6.86 -11.06 -3.51
C HIS A 112 -6.67 -11.62 -4.91
N SER A 113 -7.32 -12.76 -5.18
CA SER A 113 -7.34 -13.38 -6.49
C SER A 113 -8.66 -13.09 -7.20
N LEU A 114 -8.63 -12.47 -8.38
CA LEU A 114 -9.83 -12.20 -9.18
C LEU A 114 -10.62 -13.48 -9.52
N VAL A 115 -9.93 -14.61 -9.70
CA VAL A 115 -10.58 -15.90 -9.98
C VAL A 115 -11.17 -16.58 -8.74
N SER A 116 -10.73 -16.17 -7.54
CA SER A 116 -11.22 -16.72 -6.27
C SER A 116 -12.24 -15.82 -5.58
N MET A 117 -12.54 -14.64 -6.15
CA MET A 117 -13.61 -13.79 -5.67
C MET A 117 -14.96 -14.38 -6.06
N ASP A 118 -15.87 -14.51 -5.09
CA ASP A 118 -17.24 -14.96 -5.32
C ASP A 118 -18.03 -13.88 -6.08
N SER A 119 -18.27 -14.07 -7.37
CA SER A 119 -18.95 -13.09 -8.24
C SER A 119 -20.40 -12.86 -7.87
N GLU A 120 -21.07 -13.86 -7.29
CA GLU A 120 -22.49 -13.78 -6.92
C GLU A 120 -22.70 -12.93 -5.67
N LYS A 121 -21.67 -12.79 -4.82
CA LYS A 121 -21.69 -11.89 -3.66
C LYS A 121 -21.26 -10.46 -3.97
N GLN A 122 -20.84 -10.18 -5.20
CA GLN A 122 -20.46 -8.84 -5.62
C GLN A 122 -21.67 -8.05 -6.10
N LYS A 123 -21.66 -6.73 -5.87
CA LYS A 123 -22.61 -5.83 -6.54
C LYS A 123 -22.41 -5.91 -8.05
N GLN A 124 -23.48 -5.83 -8.84
CA GLN A 124 -23.44 -5.97 -10.31
C GLN A 124 -22.37 -5.09 -10.97
N ARG A 125 -22.23 -3.83 -10.53
CA ARG A 125 -21.17 -2.91 -11.02
C ARG A 125 -19.77 -3.47 -10.74
N ALA A 126 -19.50 -3.90 -9.52
CA ALA A 126 -18.18 -4.42 -9.14
C ALA A 126 -17.84 -5.71 -9.90
N ARG A 127 -18.81 -6.63 -10.03
CA ARG A 127 -18.66 -7.85 -10.85
C ARG A 127 -18.27 -7.52 -12.28
N LYS A 128 -19.00 -6.63 -12.94
CA LYS A 128 -18.69 -6.21 -14.32
C LYS A 128 -17.29 -5.61 -14.43
N GLN A 129 -16.90 -4.76 -13.48
CA GLN A 129 -15.56 -4.15 -13.48
C GLN A 129 -14.45 -5.19 -13.27
N HIS A 130 -14.63 -6.14 -12.35
CA HIS A 130 -13.65 -7.21 -12.16
C HIS A 130 -13.56 -8.15 -13.39
N GLU A 131 -14.68 -8.44 -14.06
CA GLU A 131 -14.67 -9.20 -15.32
C GLU A 131 -13.92 -8.45 -16.45
N LEU A 132 -14.06 -7.13 -16.52
CA LEU A 132 -13.31 -6.30 -17.46
C LEU A 132 -11.83 -6.27 -17.10
N ALA A 133 -11.47 -6.06 -15.83
CA ALA A 133 -10.08 -6.05 -15.37
C ALA A 133 -9.37 -7.38 -15.65
N MET A 134 -10.08 -8.51 -15.53
CA MET A 134 -9.53 -9.82 -15.91
C MET A 134 -9.21 -9.94 -17.40
N LYS A 135 -9.98 -9.28 -18.27
CA LYS A 135 -9.78 -9.29 -19.73
C LYS A 135 -8.78 -8.24 -20.19
N GLY A 136 -8.82 -7.04 -19.59
CA GLY A 136 -7.99 -5.89 -19.93
C GLY A 136 -6.60 -5.93 -19.30
N GLY A 137 -6.41 -6.73 -18.24
CA GLY A 137 -5.13 -6.81 -17.52
C GLY A 137 -4.90 -5.65 -16.56
N ASP A 138 -5.96 -4.97 -16.12
CA ASP A 138 -5.87 -3.82 -15.23
C ASP A 138 -5.31 -4.22 -13.85
N ALA A 139 -4.54 -3.30 -13.26
CA ALA A 139 -4.01 -3.47 -11.92
C ALA A 139 -5.09 -3.11 -10.88
N CYS A 140 -5.06 -3.74 -9.71
CA CYS A 140 -6.03 -3.45 -8.65
C CYS A 140 -6.05 -1.96 -8.28
N ILE A 141 -4.86 -1.33 -8.26
CA ILE A 141 -4.69 0.08 -7.91
C ILE A 141 -5.23 1.05 -8.96
N ASP A 142 -5.57 0.59 -10.17
CA ASP A 142 -6.15 1.46 -11.20
C ASP A 142 -7.52 1.99 -10.76
N CYS A 143 -8.34 1.14 -10.10
CA CYS A 143 -9.63 1.56 -9.56
C CYS A 143 -9.61 1.75 -8.03
N HIS A 144 -8.84 0.94 -7.31
CA HIS A 144 -8.86 0.96 -5.84
C HIS A 144 -7.83 1.93 -5.26
N LYS A 145 -7.98 3.23 -5.53
CA LYS A 145 -7.19 4.28 -4.88
C LYS A 145 -7.81 4.67 -3.53
N GLY A 146 -6.98 4.84 -2.51
CA GLY A 146 -7.43 5.21 -1.16
C GLY A 146 -8.02 4.06 -0.33
N ILE A 147 -7.55 2.82 -0.54
CA ILE A 147 -8.03 1.61 0.16
C ILE A 147 -7.80 1.69 1.68
N ALA A 148 -6.57 2.07 2.07
CA ALA A 148 -6.14 2.08 3.46
C ALA A 148 -5.92 3.49 4.02
N HIS A 149 -5.82 4.49 3.14
CA HIS A 149 -5.45 5.86 3.48
C HIS A 149 -6.36 6.82 2.71
N LYS A 150 -6.58 8.01 3.26
CA LYS A 150 -7.44 9.02 2.61
C LYS A 150 -6.86 9.43 1.27
N LYS A 151 -7.73 9.55 0.26
CA LYS A 151 -7.36 10.08 -1.05
C LYS A 151 -6.81 11.52 -0.89
N PRO A 152 -5.73 11.87 -1.60
CA PRO A 152 -5.23 13.25 -1.63
C PRO A 152 -6.23 14.20 -2.31
N GLN A 153 -6.10 15.49 -2.00
CA GLN A 153 -6.79 16.54 -2.74
C GLN A 153 -6.03 16.86 -4.04
N GLY A 154 -6.73 17.39 -5.05
CA GLY A 154 -6.12 17.82 -6.32
C GLY A 154 -5.68 16.68 -7.21
N MET A 155 -6.35 15.52 -7.11
CA MET A 155 -6.16 14.42 -8.06
C MET A 155 -6.62 14.87 -9.46
N LYS A 156 -5.98 14.36 -10.51
CA LYS A 156 -6.42 14.59 -11.89
C LYS A 156 -7.71 13.81 -12.14
N GLU A 157 -8.54 14.25 -13.07
CA GLU A 157 -9.80 13.56 -13.42
C GLU A 157 -9.58 12.07 -13.73
N ASP A 158 -8.54 11.72 -14.49
CA ASP A 158 -8.13 10.33 -14.79
C ASP A 158 -7.70 9.52 -13.55
N ASP A 159 -7.39 10.22 -12.45
CA ASP A 159 -7.03 9.60 -11.18
C ASP A 159 -8.20 9.48 -10.20
N GLU A 160 -9.31 10.19 -10.44
CA GLU A 160 -10.48 10.24 -9.56
C GLU A 160 -11.45 9.07 -9.77
N GLU A 161 -11.54 8.53 -11.00
CA GLU A 161 -12.36 7.36 -11.39
C GLU A 161 -11.87 6.04 -10.77
#